data_AF-A0A090WGR8-F1
#
_entry.id   AF-A0A090WGR8-F1
#
_cell.length_a   1.000
_cell.length_b   1.000
_cell.length_c   1.000
_cell.angle_alpha   90.00
_cell.angle_beta   90.00
_cell.angle_gamma   90.00
#
_symmetry.space_group_name_H-M   'P 1'
#
loop_
_entity.id
_entity.type
_entity.pdbx_description
1 polymer ?
#
loop_
_entity_poly.entity_id
_entity_poly.type
_entity_poly.pdbx_seq_one_letter_code
_entity_poly.pdbx_strand_id
1 'polypeptide(L)'
;MIKYCYTALLITVLLVFNSCKENVENLKESNYIVTGDVIDYDGDVAQVNIMGFFVDPLFKGSVDENGTLEIELPNEFNETSQKAFDDYNSLGDAAYELSAIGIEDVFSPLENLMISNPNAQIALAGKYYGFETYQDGIRTGRIFPGSSREFITYNINPEKHEPIEGHFYMWLYSDSDTSIKGSNGSPTEVDESGNVIKKSIRNYDVTLSKGWNVVRYAVMELGTDSEGDLQVMKSAFNTEGNYEKEIDWYYFPL
;
A
#
# COMPACT_ATOMS: atom_id res chain seq x y z
N MET A 1 -42.22 -58.71 29.11
CA MET A 1 -40.79 -59.05 28.86
C MET A 1 -40.40 -58.40 27.55
N ILE A 2 -39.21 -57.80 27.45
CA ILE A 2 -38.73 -56.84 26.42
C ILE A 2 -39.02 -55.38 26.77
N LYS A 3 -37.97 -54.66 27.21
CA LYS A 3 -37.65 -53.26 26.86
C LYS A 3 -36.34 -52.81 27.53
N TYR A 4 -35.25 -53.53 27.23
CA TYR A 4 -33.89 -53.02 27.38
C TYR A 4 -33.22 -53.08 26.00
N CYS A 5 -33.63 -52.18 25.09
CA CYS A 5 -33.02 -52.08 23.76
C CYS A 5 -32.80 -50.63 23.31
N TYR A 6 -33.16 -49.61 24.09
CA TYR A 6 -33.08 -48.21 23.64
C TYR A 6 -31.88 -47.43 24.15
N THR A 7 -31.16 -47.91 25.16
CA THR A 7 -30.03 -47.15 25.74
C THR A 7 -28.68 -47.43 25.06
N ALA A 8 -28.49 -48.62 24.46
CA ALA A 8 -27.24 -48.94 23.78
C ALA A 8 -27.13 -48.30 22.38
N LEU A 9 -28.26 -48.09 21.69
CA LEU A 9 -28.28 -47.54 20.33
C LEU A 9 -28.01 -46.02 20.30
N LEU A 10 -28.31 -45.30 21.38
CA LEU A 10 -28.13 -43.84 21.42
C LEU A 10 -26.65 -43.44 21.62
N ILE A 11 -25.86 -44.27 22.31
CA ILE A 11 -24.44 -43.99 22.58
C ILE A 11 -23.57 -44.28 21.34
N THR A 12 -23.94 -45.24 20.50
CA THR A 12 -23.20 -45.52 19.25
C THR A 12 -23.44 -44.45 18.19
N VAL A 13 -24.63 -43.84 18.14
CA VAL A 13 -24.90 -42.73 17.21
C VAL A 13 -24.18 -41.45 17.63
N LEU A 14 -24.00 -41.20 18.93
CA LEU A 14 -23.25 -40.04 19.45
C LEU A 14 -21.73 -40.14 19.27
N LEU A 15 -21.16 -41.34 19.08
CA LEU A 15 -19.72 -41.52 18.85
C LEU A 15 -19.32 -41.43 17.36
N VAL A 16 -20.28 -41.55 16.43
CA VAL A 16 -20.00 -41.41 14.99
C VAL A 16 -20.01 -39.94 14.52
N PHE A 17 -20.59 -39.03 15.30
CA PHE A 17 -20.55 -37.58 15.00
C PHE A 17 -19.31 -36.84 15.53
N ASN A 18 -18.39 -37.52 16.23
CA ASN A 18 -17.16 -36.90 16.76
C ASN A 18 -15.88 -37.25 15.97
N SER A 19 -16.01 -37.88 14.80
CA SER A 19 -14.85 -38.31 13.99
C SER A 19 -14.69 -37.55 12.65
N CYS A 20 -15.39 -36.44 12.46
CA CYS A 20 -14.95 -35.44 11.50
C CYS A 20 -14.16 -34.38 12.26
N LYS A 21 -12.91 -34.72 12.64
CA LYS A 21 -11.87 -33.69 12.60
C LYS A 21 -11.82 -33.30 11.13
N GLU A 22 -12.49 -32.21 10.78
CA GLU A 22 -12.09 -31.44 9.61
C GLU A 22 -10.58 -31.29 9.76
N ASN A 23 -9.84 -31.87 8.83
CA ASN A 23 -8.54 -31.35 8.52
C ASN A 23 -8.82 -29.91 8.15
N VAL A 24 -8.64 -29.01 9.13
CA VAL A 24 -8.25 -27.64 8.84
C VAL A 24 -6.94 -27.84 8.10
N GLU A 25 -7.04 -28.01 6.79
CA GLU A 25 -5.97 -27.58 5.91
C GLU A 25 -5.67 -26.18 6.41
N ASN A 26 -4.52 -26.02 7.06
CA ASN A 26 -3.86 -24.74 7.10
C ASN A 26 -3.70 -24.37 5.62
N LEU A 27 -4.74 -23.77 5.04
CA LEU A 27 -4.61 -22.86 3.94
C LEU A 27 -3.65 -21.82 4.50
N LYS A 28 -2.35 -22.06 4.28
CA LYS A 28 -1.39 -20.98 4.26
C LYS A 28 -2.01 -20.00 3.28
N GLU A 29 -2.58 -18.92 3.80
CA GLU A 29 -3.02 -17.82 2.98
C GLU A 29 -1.84 -17.52 2.06
N SER A 30 -2.06 -17.66 0.74
CA SER A 30 -1.00 -17.52 -0.24
C SER A 30 -0.51 -16.07 -0.21
N ASN A 31 0.80 -15.87 -0.12
CA ASN A 31 1.41 -14.55 -0.21
C ASN A 31 0.95 -13.85 -1.49
N TYR A 32 0.86 -12.53 -1.43
CA TYR A 32 0.48 -11.73 -2.57
C TYR A 32 1.73 -11.44 -3.40
N ILE A 33 1.70 -11.76 -4.69
CA ILE A 33 2.87 -11.65 -5.56
C ILE A 33 2.71 -10.47 -6.50
N VAL A 34 3.69 -9.57 -6.49
CA VAL A 34 3.81 -8.47 -7.45
C VAL A 34 4.87 -8.86 -8.48
N THR A 35 4.55 -8.70 -9.76
CA THR A 35 5.50 -8.90 -10.85
C THR A 35 5.45 -7.73 -11.82
N GLY A 36 6.51 -7.56 -12.60
CA GLY A 36 6.55 -6.61 -13.70
C GLY A 36 7.92 -6.52 -14.34
N ASP A 37 8.01 -5.74 -15.41
CA ASP A 37 9.27 -5.47 -16.11
C ASP A 37 9.68 -4.01 -15.90
N VAL A 38 10.90 -3.82 -15.42
CA VAL A 38 11.48 -2.50 -15.15
C VAL A 38 12.00 -1.90 -16.46
N ILE A 39 11.41 -0.78 -16.85
CA ILE A 39 11.71 -0.07 -18.09
C ILE A 39 13.14 0.47 -18.05
N ASP A 40 13.89 0.13 -19.10
CA ASP A 40 15.28 0.53 -19.32
C ASP A 40 16.14 0.30 -18.07
N TYR A 41 16.00 -0.90 -17.47
CA TYR A 41 16.78 -1.27 -16.28
C TYR A 41 18.28 -1.27 -16.59
N ASP A 42 19.03 -0.48 -15.82
CA ASP A 42 20.48 -0.31 -15.94
C ASP A 42 21.24 -0.70 -14.65
N GLY A 43 20.55 -1.35 -13.71
CA GLY A 43 21.15 -1.91 -12.49
C GLY A 43 21.63 -3.36 -12.66
N ASP A 44 22.40 -3.83 -11.69
CA ASP A 44 22.75 -5.25 -11.55
C ASP A 44 21.65 -6.03 -10.82
N VAL A 45 21.66 -7.37 -10.92
CA VAL A 45 20.81 -8.26 -10.11
C VAL A 45 20.81 -7.81 -8.64
N ALA A 46 19.63 -7.52 -8.11
CA ALA A 46 19.48 -6.92 -6.79
C ALA A 46 18.33 -7.54 -5.98
N GLN A 47 18.50 -7.56 -4.65
CA GLN A 47 17.42 -7.83 -3.71
C GLN A 47 16.54 -6.60 -3.54
N VAL A 48 15.26 -6.81 -3.27
CA VAL A 48 14.26 -5.74 -3.12
C VAL A 48 13.70 -5.75 -1.69
N ASN A 49 13.82 -4.61 -1.02
CA ASN A 49 13.28 -4.38 0.32
C ASN A 49 11.79 -4.02 0.24
N ILE A 50 10.96 -4.70 1.03
CA ILE A 50 9.51 -4.45 1.08
C ILE A 50 9.07 -3.53 2.22
N MET A 51 9.94 -3.21 3.18
CA MET A 51 9.57 -2.38 4.33
C MET A 51 9.34 -0.92 3.92
N GLY A 52 8.15 -0.39 4.24
CA GLY A 52 7.80 1.01 3.98
C GLY A 52 8.35 2.03 4.97
N PHE A 53 9.04 1.57 6.02
CA PHE A 53 9.49 2.39 7.14
C PHE A 53 11.02 2.39 7.26
N PHE A 54 11.57 3.27 8.09
CA PHE A 54 13.01 3.35 8.37
C PHE A 54 13.41 2.33 9.44
N VAL A 55 13.20 1.06 9.13
CA VAL A 55 13.59 -0.11 9.93
C VAL A 55 14.57 -0.97 9.13
N ASP A 56 15.09 -2.04 9.74
CA ASP A 56 15.91 -3.03 9.03
C ASP A 56 15.16 -3.56 7.80
N PRO A 57 15.84 -3.70 6.65
CA PRO A 57 15.19 -4.12 5.41
C PRO A 57 14.72 -5.57 5.50
N LEU A 58 13.57 -5.83 4.89
CA LEU A 58 13.05 -7.18 4.69
C LEU A 58 13.11 -7.50 3.20
N PHE A 59 14.08 -8.33 2.82
CA PHE A 59 14.28 -8.72 1.43
C PHE A 59 13.30 -9.83 1.04
N LYS A 60 12.30 -9.45 0.27
CA LYS A 60 11.24 -10.34 -0.22
C LYS A 60 10.94 -10.14 -1.70
N GLY A 61 11.72 -9.34 -2.40
CA GLY A 61 11.71 -9.33 -3.86
C GLY A 61 13.11 -9.37 -4.45
N SER A 62 13.14 -9.40 -5.77
CA SER A 62 14.34 -9.36 -6.59
C SER A 62 14.05 -8.69 -7.93
N VAL A 63 15.09 -8.10 -8.51
CA VAL A 63 15.14 -7.70 -9.91
C VAL A 63 16.33 -8.38 -10.57
N ASP A 64 16.13 -8.98 -11.74
CA ASP A 64 17.18 -9.66 -12.49
C ASP A 64 17.88 -8.72 -13.51
N GLU A 65 18.88 -9.26 -14.22
CA GLU A 65 19.66 -8.53 -15.22
C GLU A 65 18.84 -8.01 -16.41
N ASN A 66 17.63 -8.55 -16.63
CA ASN A 66 16.72 -8.12 -17.68
C ASN A 66 15.69 -7.11 -17.18
N GLY A 67 15.74 -6.72 -15.90
CA GLY A 67 14.75 -5.86 -15.28
C GLY A 67 13.48 -6.61 -14.85
N THR A 68 13.47 -7.94 -14.82
CA THR A 68 12.31 -8.72 -14.37
C THR A 68 12.17 -8.58 -12.86
N LEU A 69 11.09 -7.94 -12.40
CA LEU A 69 10.79 -7.71 -11.00
C LEU A 69 9.82 -8.76 -10.45
N GLU A 70 10.13 -9.31 -9.28
CA GLU A 70 9.24 -10.14 -8.48
C GLU A 70 9.30 -9.70 -7.01
N ILE A 71 8.16 -9.51 -6.36
CA ILE A 71 8.07 -9.15 -4.94
C ILE A 71 7.01 -10.01 -4.27
N GLU A 72 7.40 -10.70 -3.21
CA GLU A 72 6.52 -11.46 -2.33
C GLU A 72 6.07 -10.59 -1.15
N LEU A 73 4.78 -10.28 -1.10
CA LEU A 73 4.18 -9.53 -0.01
C LEU A 73 3.47 -10.51 0.96
N PRO A 74 3.97 -10.68 2.21
CA PRO A 74 3.46 -11.69 3.13
C PRO A 74 2.09 -11.30 3.70
N ASN A 75 1.26 -12.28 4.06
CA ASN A 75 -0.07 -11.99 4.65
C ASN A 75 0.01 -11.57 6.12
N GLU A 76 1.12 -11.84 6.78
CA GLU A 76 1.46 -11.42 8.13
C GLU A 76 2.22 -10.08 8.18
N PHE A 77 2.06 -9.23 7.15
CA PHE A 77 2.86 -8.01 7.02
C PHE A 77 2.64 -7.00 8.15
N ASN A 78 1.43 -6.92 8.72
CA ASN A 78 1.18 -6.10 9.91
C ASN A 78 1.97 -6.59 11.13
N GLU A 79 1.98 -7.90 11.39
CA GLU A 79 2.77 -8.49 12.49
C GLU A 79 4.27 -8.29 12.27
N THR A 80 4.70 -8.45 11.03
CA THR A 80 6.08 -8.21 10.60
C THR A 80 6.50 -6.76 10.81
N SER A 81 5.65 -5.81 10.42
CA SER A 81 5.88 -4.38 10.59
C SER A 81 5.89 -3.99 12.06
N GLN A 82 4.92 -4.47 12.83
CA GLN A 82 4.86 -4.20 14.27
C GLN A 82 6.10 -4.72 14.99
N LYS A 83 6.54 -5.93 14.67
CA LYS A 83 7.78 -6.48 15.23
C LYS A 83 8.99 -5.59 14.90
N ALA A 84 9.12 -5.13 13.66
CA ALA A 84 10.20 -4.24 13.26
C ALA A 84 10.15 -2.90 14.02
N PHE A 85 8.96 -2.38 14.29
CA PHE A 85 8.78 -1.18 15.12
C PHE A 85 9.17 -1.42 16.57
N ASP A 86 8.73 -2.54 17.16
CA ASP A 86 9.07 -2.89 18.54
C ASP A 86 10.59 -3.06 18.72
N ASP A 87 11.25 -3.72 17.75
CA ASP A 87 12.70 -3.90 17.74
C ASP A 87 13.42 -2.54 17.65
N TYR A 88 12.99 -1.64 16.75
CA TYR A 88 13.55 -0.29 16.61
C TYR A 88 13.31 0.57 17.86
N ASN A 89 12.08 0.58 18.39
CA ASN A 89 11.70 1.36 19.57
C ASN A 89 12.41 0.87 20.85
N SER A 90 12.89 -0.38 20.86
CA SER A 90 13.67 -0.94 21.95
C SER A 90 15.15 -0.52 21.93
N LEU A 91 15.61 0.12 20.85
CA LEU A 91 16.97 0.66 20.76
C LEU A 91 17.14 1.84 21.73
N GLY A 92 18.25 1.87 22.47
CA GLY A 92 18.53 2.93 23.43
C GLY A 92 18.75 4.31 22.78
N ASP A 93 18.96 4.35 21.47
CA ASP A 93 19.20 5.52 20.63
C ASP A 93 18.14 5.70 19.52
N ALA A 94 16.96 5.08 19.67
CA ALA A 94 15.84 5.30 18.77
C ALA A 94 15.54 6.81 18.64
N ALA A 95 15.64 7.35 17.43
CA ALA A 95 15.51 8.79 17.20
C ALA A 95 14.05 9.28 17.31
N TYR A 96 13.09 8.37 17.19
CA TYR A 96 11.65 8.60 17.24
C TYR A 96 10.92 7.30 17.58
N GLU A 97 9.65 7.38 17.94
CA GLU A 97 8.80 6.21 18.15
C GLU A 97 8.09 5.85 16.85
N LEU A 98 8.17 4.59 16.44
CA LEU A 98 7.45 4.03 15.30
C LEU A 98 6.17 3.32 15.77
N SER A 99 5.10 3.48 15.00
CA SER A 99 3.82 2.80 15.23
C SER A 99 3.12 2.52 13.91
N ALA A 100 2.13 1.63 13.95
CA ALA A 100 1.24 1.41 12.82
C ALA A 100 0.55 2.72 12.41
N ILE A 101 0.47 2.96 11.10
CA ILE A 101 -0.18 4.15 10.55
C ILE A 101 -1.67 3.89 10.32
N GLY A 102 -2.47 4.94 10.37
CA GLY A 102 -3.90 4.89 10.09
C GLY A 102 -4.22 5.31 8.65
N ILE A 103 -5.51 5.33 8.34
CA ILE A 103 -6.01 5.85 7.07
C ILE A 103 -5.63 7.32 6.82
N GLU A 104 -5.46 8.12 7.88
CA GLU A 104 -5.14 9.55 7.76
C GLU A 104 -3.73 9.77 7.24
N ASP A 105 -2.76 8.97 7.70
CA ASP A 105 -1.36 9.06 7.26
C ASP A 105 -1.19 8.81 5.75
N VAL A 106 -2.13 8.09 5.14
CA VAL A 106 -2.12 7.77 3.70
C VAL A 106 -3.01 8.70 2.89
N PHE A 107 -4.22 8.99 3.37
CA PHE A 107 -5.29 9.61 2.59
C PHE A 107 -5.60 11.06 2.99
N SER A 108 -4.82 11.68 3.87
CA SER A 108 -5.07 13.05 4.35
C SER A 108 -5.20 14.10 3.23
N PRO A 109 -6.12 15.09 3.37
CA PRO A 109 -7.04 15.28 4.51
C PRO A 109 -8.34 14.46 4.38
N LEU A 110 -8.89 14.04 5.53
CA LEU A 110 -10.09 13.18 5.62
C LEU A 110 -11.42 13.94 5.77
N GLU A 111 -11.36 15.27 5.85
CA GLU A 111 -12.52 16.12 6.07
C GLU A 111 -13.57 15.97 4.95
N ASN A 112 -14.84 15.91 5.33
CA ASN A 112 -15.98 15.75 4.41
C ASN A 112 -16.00 14.43 3.62
N LEU A 113 -15.18 13.43 4.00
CA LEU A 113 -15.22 12.09 3.43
C LEU A 113 -16.14 11.18 4.25
N MET A 114 -16.78 10.22 3.57
CA MET A 114 -17.50 9.13 4.19
C MET A 114 -16.53 7.97 4.41
N ILE A 115 -16.33 7.60 5.67
CA ILE A 115 -15.38 6.55 6.08
C ILE A 115 -16.14 5.46 6.83
N SER A 116 -16.08 4.21 6.37
CA SER A 116 -16.81 3.11 7.00
C SER A 116 -16.15 2.60 8.27
N ASN A 117 -14.81 2.61 8.33
CA ASN A 117 -14.04 2.24 9.51
C ASN A 117 -12.79 3.14 9.63
N PRO A 118 -12.85 4.22 10.43
CA PRO A 118 -11.74 5.17 10.56
C PRO A 118 -10.57 4.65 11.39
N ASN A 119 -10.75 3.53 12.11
CA ASN A 119 -9.72 2.95 12.99
C ASN A 119 -8.91 1.84 12.30
N ALA A 120 -9.13 1.60 11.00
CA ALA A 120 -8.36 0.61 10.26
C ALA A 120 -6.88 0.99 10.26
N GLN A 121 -6.02 0.03 10.61
CA GLN A 121 -4.58 0.18 10.57
C GLN A 121 -4.06 -0.26 9.21
N ILE A 122 -3.15 0.55 8.67
CA ILE A 122 -2.56 0.37 7.35
C ILE A 122 -1.07 0.14 7.51
N ALA A 123 -0.51 -0.76 6.71
CA ALA A 123 0.93 -0.86 6.50
C ALA A 123 1.23 -0.66 5.00
N LEU A 124 2.24 0.16 4.73
CA LEU A 124 2.70 0.44 3.37
C LEU A 124 3.86 -0.48 3.00
N ALA A 125 3.76 -1.14 1.85
CA ALA A 125 4.91 -1.81 1.23
C ALA A 125 5.71 -0.81 0.40
N GLY A 126 7.03 -0.85 0.55
CA GLY A 126 7.95 0.08 -0.12
C GLY A 126 7.95 1.47 0.52
N LYS A 127 9.12 2.12 0.52
CA LYS A 127 9.32 3.45 1.09
C LYS A 127 9.00 4.53 0.05
N TYR A 128 8.16 5.50 0.41
CA TYR A 128 7.63 6.52 -0.52
C TYR A 128 6.98 5.91 -1.77
N TYR A 129 6.21 4.82 -1.60
CA TYR A 129 5.54 4.09 -2.68
C TYR A 129 6.49 3.40 -3.69
N GLY A 130 7.80 3.36 -3.41
CA GLY A 130 8.79 2.64 -4.21
C GLY A 130 9.55 1.61 -3.39
N PHE A 131 10.20 0.68 -4.07
CA PHE A 131 10.96 -0.39 -3.44
C PHE A 131 12.46 -0.14 -3.56
N GLU A 132 13.17 -0.20 -2.43
CA GLU A 132 14.63 -0.02 -2.42
C GLU A 132 15.33 -1.30 -2.92
N THR A 133 16.33 -1.13 -3.77
CA THR A 133 17.15 -2.22 -4.34
C THR A 133 18.50 -2.29 -3.62
N TYR A 134 19.02 -3.49 -3.45
CA TYR A 134 20.25 -3.77 -2.70
C TYR A 134 21.12 -4.81 -3.40
N GLN A 135 22.42 -4.58 -3.40
CA GLN A 135 23.46 -5.52 -3.84
C GLN A 135 24.51 -5.62 -2.72
N ASP A 136 24.83 -6.84 -2.29
CA ASP A 136 25.79 -7.11 -1.20
C ASP A 136 25.54 -6.28 0.08
N GLY A 137 24.26 -6.05 0.41
CA GLY A 137 23.84 -5.26 1.58
C GLY A 137 23.94 -3.74 1.41
N ILE A 138 24.34 -3.25 0.23
CA ILE A 138 24.43 -1.83 -0.11
C ILE A 138 23.22 -1.45 -0.95
N ARG A 139 22.52 -0.37 -0.57
CA ARG A 139 21.41 0.16 -1.37
C ARG A 139 21.95 0.70 -2.69
N THR A 140 21.38 0.30 -3.83
CA THR A 140 21.83 0.70 -5.17
C THR A 140 20.87 1.65 -5.88
N GLY A 141 19.58 1.60 -5.55
CA GLY A 141 18.56 2.43 -6.21
C GLY A 141 17.16 2.19 -5.65
N ARG A 142 16.15 2.65 -6.39
CA ARG A 142 14.72 2.44 -6.11
C ARG A 142 13.95 2.11 -7.38
N ILE A 143 12.93 1.28 -7.25
CA ILE A 143 12.00 0.93 -8.33
C ILE A 143 10.61 1.45 -7.95
N PHE A 144 9.96 2.18 -8.85
CA PHE A 144 8.65 2.79 -8.62
C PHE A 144 7.61 2.34 -9.66
N PRO A 145 6.38 2.04 -9.24
CA PRO A 145 5.24 1.75 -10.12
C PRO A 145 4.52 3.04 -10.54
N GLY A 146 4.64 3.51 -11.77
CA GLY A 146 3.96 4.74 -12.17
C GLY A 146 3.89 4.97 -13.66
N SER A 147 3.31 6.09 -14.09
CA SER A 147 3.12 6.37 -15.51
C SER A 147 4.36 6.88 -16.23
N SER A 148 5.27 7.55 -15.51
CA SER A 148 6.50 8.10 -16.09
C SER A 148 7.51 8.47 -15.01
N ARG A 149 8.79 8.56 -15.40
CA ARG A 149 9.87 9.02 -14.51
C ARG A 149 9.62 10.44 -14.01
N GLU A 150 9.08 11.32 -14.85
CA GLU A 150 8.77 12.71 -14.52
C GLU A 150 7.67 12.79 -13.46
N PHE A 151 6.60 11.99 -13.58
CA PHE A 151 5.53 11.95 -12.59
C PHE A 151 6.03 11.43 -11.24
N ILE A 152 6.83 10.36 -11.24
CA ILE A 152 7.44 9.83 -10.02
C ILE A 152 8.35 10.87 -9.37
N THR A 153 9.18 11.54 -10.17
CA THR A 153 10.10 12.61 -9.70
C THR A 153 9.34 13.76 -9.04
N TYR A 154 8.25 14.22 -9.68
CA TYR A 154 7.36 15.23 -9.11
C TYR A 154 6.76 14.78 -7.78
N ASN A 155 6.22 13.57 -7.67
CA ASN A 155 5.56 13.12 -6.44
C ASN A 155 6.53 12.88 -5.28
N ILE A 156 7.78 12.51 -5.55
CA ILE A 156 8.81 12.36 -4.52
C ILE A 156 9.27 13.73 -4.01
N ASN A 157 9.28 14.76 -4.86
CA ASN A 157 9.79 16.08 -4.52
C ASN A 157 8.96 17.22 -5.14
N PRO A 158 7.70 17.38 -4.72
CA PRO A 158 6.76 18.31 -5.37
C PRO A 158 7.17 19.78 -5.23
N GLU A 159 8.05 20.12 -4.29
CA GLU A 159 8.58 21.48 -4.10
C GLU A 159 9.66 21.85 -5.12
N LYS A 160 10.23 20.88 -5.83
CA LYS A 160 11.35 21.09 -6.78
C LYS A 160 10.99 20.86 -8.24
N HIS A 161 9.78 20.41 -8.50
CA HIS A 161 9.34 20.02 -9.84
C HIS A 161 7.94 20.56 -10.11
N GLU A 162 7.73 21.00 -11.35
CA GLU A 162 6.40 21.41 -11.82
C GLU A 162 5.41 20.23 -11.74
N PRO A 163 4.15 20.50 -11.38
CA PRO A 163 3.10 19.49 -11.46
C PRO A 163 2.98 18.89 -12.85
N ILE A 164 2.72 17.59 -12.90
CA ILE A 164 2.53 16.84 -14.13
C ILE A 164 1.38 15.83 -13.96
N GLU A 165 0.62 15.62 -15.03
CA GLU A 165 -0.40 14.57 -15.06
C GLU A 165 0.26 13.19 -15.09
N GLY A 166 -0.40 12.21 -14.47
CA GLY A 166 0.15 10.87 -14.35
C GLY A 166 -0.41 10.14 -13.14
N HIS A 167 0.18 9.00 -12.83
CA HIS A 167 -0.24 8.18 -11.70
C HIS A 167 0.88 7.30 -11.15
N PHE A 168 0.69 6.84 -9.92
CA PHE A 168 1.49 5.77 -9.31
C PHE A 168 0.57 4.77 -8.58
N TYR A 169 1.08 3.56 -8.39
CA TYR A 169 0.40 2.52 -7.62
C TYR A 169 1.07 2.33 -6.26
N MET A 170 0.32 1.85 -5.29
CA MET A 170 0.81 1.60 -3.95
C MET A 170 0.13 0.37 -3.36
N TRP A 171 0.94 -0.47 -2.70
CA TRP A 171 0.47 -1.68 -2.03
C TRP A 171 0.27 -1.41 -0.55
N LEU A 172 -0.97 -1.56 -0.12
CA LEU A 172 -1.41 -1.30 1.24
C LEU A 172 -1.93 -2.60 1.85
N TYR A 173 -1.39 -2.97 2.99
CA TYR A 173 -1.99 -3.99 3.83
C TYR A 173 -2.97 -3.32 4.80
N SER A 174 -4.21 -3.80 4.85
CA SER A 174 -5.21 -3.33 5.82
C SER A 174 -5.50 -4.42 6.86
N ASP A 175 -5.57 -4.05 8.14
CA ASP A 175 -5.92 -4.98 9.22
C ASP A 175 -7.40 -5.41 9.22
N SER A 176 -8.24 -4.62 8.55
CA SER A 176 -9.69 -4.73 8.54
C SER A 176 -10.29 -4.14 7.27
N ASP A 177 -11.57 -4.43 7.01
CA ASP A 177 -12.28 -3.82 5.89
C ASP A 177 -12.57 -2.34 6.17
N THR A 178 -12.33 -1.47 5.20
CA THR A 178 -12.70 -0.05 5.26
C THR A 178 -12.96 0.54 3.87
N SER A 179 -13.57 1.71 3.82
CA SER A 179 -13.81 2.45 2.59
C SER A 179 -13.75 3.95 2.86
N ILE A 180 -13.30 4.70 1.87
CA ILE A 180 -13.18 6.16 1.89
C ILE A 180 -13.81 6.66 0.60
N LYS A 181 -14.95 7.35 0.71
CA LYS A 181 -15.72 7.86 -0.43
C LYS A 181 -15.98 9.36 -0.28
N GLY A 182 -15.83 10.10 -1.37
CA GLY A 182 -16.16 11.53 -1.41
C GLY A 182 -15.07 12.35 -2.10
N SER A 183 -15.02 13.64 -1.76
CA SER A 183 -14.01 14.55 -2.29
C SER A 183 -13.65 15.59 -1.26
N ASN A 184 -12.38 15.96 -1.19
CA ASN A 184 -11.93 17.15 -0.47
C ASN A 184 -11.52 18.24 -1.47
N GLY A 185 -11.47 19.48 -0.96
CA GLY A 185 -11.02 20.61 -1.75
C GLY A 185 -10.02 21.46 -0.97
N SER A 186 -8.85 21.69 -1.55
CA SER A 186 -7.81 22.54 -0.97
C SER A 186 -7.69 23.83 -1.77
N PRO A 187 -7.60 25.01 -1.12
CA PRO A 187 -7.37 26.27 -1.84
C PRO A 187 -6.06 26.20 -2.62
N THR A 188 -6.10 26.60 -3.89
CA THR A 188 -4.90 26.83 -4.72
C THR A 188 -4.68 28.30 -5.02
N GLU A 189 -5.71 29.13 -4.87
CA GLU A 189 -5.62 30.57 -5.06
C GLU A 189 -6.62 31.29 -4.16
N VAL A 190 -6.19 32.38 -3.53
CA VAL A 190 -7.02 33.26 -2.69
C VAL A 190 -6.92 34.71 -3.15
N ASP A 191 -7.99 35.49 -3.01
CA ASP A 191 -7.97 36.93 -3.29
C ASP A 191 -7.31 37.74 -2.17
N GLU A 192 -7.14 39.05 -2.37
CA GLU A 192 -6.58 39.97 -1.37
C GLU A 192 -7.39 40.02 -0.06
N SER A 193 -8.65 39.59 -0.09
CA SER A 193 -9.53 39.49 1.08
C SER A 193 -9.48 38.11 1.75
N GLY A 194 -8.68 37.19 1.23
CA GLY A 194 -8.55 35.80 1.72
C GLY A 194 -9.66 34.85 1.24
N ASN A 195 -10.50 35.25 0.29
CA ASN A 195 -11.52 34.36 -0.27
C ASN A 195 -10.88 33.40 -1.28
N VAL A 196 -11.25 32.13 -1.20
CA VAL A 196 -10.77 31.11 -2.13
C VAL A 196 -11.37 31.32 -3.51
N ILE A 197 -10.52 31.55 -4.52
CA ILE A 197 -10.91 31.76 -5.92
C ILE A 197 -10.75 30.47 -6.74
N LYS A 198 -9.72 29.67 -6.43
CA LYS A 198 -9.47 28.36 -7.05
C LYS A 198 -9.22 27.28 -6.01
N LYS A 199 -9.66 26.06 -6.32
CA LYS A 199 -9.51 24.89 -5.48
C LYS A 199 -8.96 23.72 -6.29
N SER A 200 -8.01 23.01 -5.71
CA SER A 200 -7.70 21.63 -6.08
C SER A 200 -8.77 20.72 -5.51
N ILE A 201 -9.28 19.79 -6.30
CA ILE A 201 -10.25 18.78 -5.86
C ILE A 201 -9.61 17.41 -5.90
N ARG A 202 -9.58 16.72 -4.77
CA ARG A 202 -9.14 15.32 -4.69
C ARG A 202 -10.33 14.43 -4.42
N ASN A 203 -10.53 13.46 -5.30
CA ASN A 203 -11.60 12.47 -5.20
C ASN A 203 -11.10 11.19 -4.53
N TYR A 204 -11.98 10.54 -3.78
CA TYR A 204 -11.69 9.30 -3.09
C TYR A 204 -12.75 8.28 -3.45
N ASP A 205 -12.31 7.18 -4.06
CA ASP A 205 -13.10 5.99 -4.31
C ASP A 205 -12.31 4.76 -3.85
N VAL A 206 -12.01 4.70 -2.56
CA VAL A 206 -11.17 3.67 -1.96
C VAL A 206 -12.02 2.66 -1.20
N THR A 207 -11.75 1.39 -1.42
CA THR A 207 -12.26 0.24 -0.67
C THR A 207 -11.09 -0.67 -0.36
N LEU A 208 -10.78 -0.86 0.92
CA LEU A 208 -9.73 -1.76 1.37
C LEU A 208 -10.38 -2.97 2.03
N SER A 209 -10.02 -4.16 1.57
CA SER A 209 -10.31 -5.41 2.27
C SER A 209 -9.19 -5.70 3.27
N LYS A 210 -9.48 -6.46 4.33
CA LYS A 210 -8.43 -7.05 5.15
C LYS A 210 -7.43 -7.79 4.26
N GLY A 211 -6.14 -7.53 4.45
CA GLY A 211 -5.06 -8.05 3.62
C GLY A 211 -4.53 -7.03 2.62
N TRP A 212 -3.94 -7.52 1.52
CA TRP A 212 -3.31 -6.69 0.50
C TRP A 212 -4.32 -6.03 -0.44
N ASN A 213 -4.10 -4.74 -0.69
CA ASN A 213 -4.87 -3.92 -1.60
C ASN A 213 -3.92 -3.11 -2.48
N VAL A 214 -4.33 -2.85 -3.71
CA VAL A 214 -3.65 -1.91 -4.60
C VAL A 214 -4.48 -0.65 -4.70
N VAL A 215 -3.83 0.48 -4.45
CA VAL A 215 -4.43 1.80 -4.60
C VAL A 215 -3.65 2.56 -5.68
N ARG A 216 -4.38 3.28 -6.52
CA ARG A 216 -3.81 4.19 -7.53
C ARG A 216 -4.06 5.63 -7.10
N TYR A 217 -2.98 6.41 -7.07
CA TYR A 217 -3.05 7.86 -7.01
C TYR A 217 -2.84 8.44 -8.41
N ALA A 218 -3.67 9.39 -8.82
CA ALA A 218 -3.54 10.04 -10.12
C ALA A 218 -3.77 11.55 -10.06
N VAL A 219 -2.95 12.30 -10.79
CA VAL A 219 -3.20 13.70 -11.17
C VAL A 219 -3.83 13.68 -12.56
N MET A 220 -5.05 14.23 -12.66
CA MET A 220 -5.89 14.14 -13.86
C MET A 220 -6.07 15.47 -14.57
N GLU A 221 -5.84 16.58 -13.88
CA GLU A 221 -6.04 17.91 -14.45
C GLU A 221 -5.10 18.90 -13.76
N LEU A 222 -4.41 19.67 -14.59
CA LEU A 222 -3.58 20.80 -14.19
C LEU A 222 -4.25 22.11 -14.62
N GLY A 223 -3.88 23.19 -13.93
CA GLY A 223 -4.36 24.53 -14.26
C GLY A 223 -3.40 25.57 -13.74
N THR A 224 -3.47 26.77 -14.29
CA THR A 224 -2.58 27.86 -13.93
C THR A 224 -3.28 28.79 -12.94
N ASP A 225 -2.56 29.26 -11.91
CA ASP A 225 -3.03 30.34 -11.06
C ASP A 225 -2.95 31.71 -11.76
N SER A 226 -3.25 32.79 -11.06
CA SER A 226 -3.15 34.15 -11.63
C SER A 226 -1.72 34.67 -11.78
N GLU A 227 -0.74 34.05 -11.12
CA GLU A 227 0.67 34.42 -11.21
C GLU A 227 1.37 33.71 -12.38
N GLY A 228 0.77 32.64 -12.89
CA GLY A 228 1.29 31.88 -14.03
C GLY A 228 1.85 30.51 -13.64
N ASP A 229 1.78 30.14 -12.36
CA ASP A 229 2.32 28.89 -11.85
C ASP A 229 1.32 27.74 -12.07
N LEU A 230 1.86 26.56 -12.40
CA LEU A 230 1.07 25.38 -12.66
C LEU A 230 0.66 24.71 -11.34
N GLN A 231 -0.61 24.32 -11.24
CA GLN A 231 -1.22 23.76 -10.04
C GLN A 231 -1.96 22.47 -10.36
N VAL A 232 -1.96 21.53 -9.42
CA VAL A 232 -2.85 20.35 -9.50
C VAL A 232 -4.27 20.80 -9.23
N MET A 233 -5.16 20.68 -10.22
CA MET A 233 -6.56 21.06 -10.09
C MET A 233 -7.45 19.87 -9.75
N LYS A 234 -7.07 18.67 -10.22
CA LYS A 234 -7.83 17.46 -9.95
C LYS A 234 -6.92 16.26 -9.75
N SER A 235 -7.15 15.53 -8.66
CA SER A 235 -6.52 14.25 -8.38
C SER A 235 -7.51 13.22 -7.82
N ALA A 236 -7.09 11.96 -7.75
CA ALA A 236 -7.91 10.89 -7.20
C ALA A 236 -7.10 9.77 -6.56
N PHE A 237 -7.68 9.16 -5.52
CA PHE A 237 -7.31 7.85 -5.00
C PHE A 237 -8.42 6.84 -5.32
N ASN A 238 -8.07 5.73 -5.95
CA ASN A 238 -8.99 4.63 -6.25
C ASN A 238 -8.38 3.29 -5.86
N THR A 239 -9.18 2.35 -5.36
CA THR A 239 -8.75 0.94 -5.28
C THR A 239 -8.79 0.32 -6.65
N GLU A 240 -7.71 -0.37 -7.04
CA GLU A 240 -7.59 -1.02 -8.33
C GLU A 240 -7.70 -2.54 -8.22
N GLY A 241 -8.62 -3.13 -8.99
CA GLY A 241 -8.78 -4.57 -9.07
C GLY A 241 -8.10 -5.23 -10.27
N ASN A 242 -7.61 -4.44 -11.24
CA ASN A 242 -6.99 -4.93 -12.46
C ASN A 242 -5.88 -3.98 -12.92
N TYR A 243 -4.69 -4.13 -12.33
CA TYR A 243 -3.55 -3.23 -12.55
C TYR A 243 -2.36 -3.95 -13.21
N GLU A 244 -2.28 -5.28 -13.17
CA GLU A 244 -1.05 -6.03 -13.49
C GLU A 244 -0.51 -5.80 -14.91
N LYS A 245 -1.37 -5.43 -15.86
CA LYS A 245 -0.98 -5.16 -17.26
C LYS A 245 -0.77 -3.68 -17.57
N GLU A 246 -0.96 -2.81 -16.58
CA GLU A 246 -0.94 -1.35 -16.74
C GLU A 246 0.16 -0.68 -15.91
N ILE A 247 0.90 -1.44 -15.09
CA ILE A 247 2.01 -0.88 -14.31
C ILE A 247 3.28 -0.85 -15.15
N ASP A 248 3.71 0.35 -15.48
CA ASP A 248 5.08 0.62 -15.86
C ASP A 248 5.95 0.76 -14.61
N TRP A 249 7.13 0.15 -14.63
CA TRP A 249 8.09 0.17 -13.53
C TRP A 249 9.33 0.94 -13.93
N TYR A 250 9.77 1.87 -13.08
CA TYR A 250 10.92 2.73 -13.37
C TYR A 250 11.98 2.62 -12.28
N TYR A 251 13.22 2.37 -12.70
CA TYR A 251 14.39 2.38 -11.82
C TYR A 251 15.02 3.78 -11.71
N PHE A 252 15.44 4.10 -10.50
CA PHE A 252 16.14 5.32 -10.11
C PHE A 252 17.41 4.92 -9.36
N PRO A 253 18.60 5.00 -10.00
CA PRO A 253 19.86 4.73 -9.33
C PRO A 253 20.17 5.79 -8.26
N LEU A 254 20.97 5.42 -7.25
CA LEU A 254 21.45 6.34 -6.21
C LEU A 254 22.65 7.18 -6.65
#